data_AF-A0A3A6RW80-F1
#
_entry.id   AF-A0A3A6RW80-F1
#
_cell.length_a   1.000
_cell.length_b   1.000
_cell.length_c   1.000
_cell.angle_alpha   90.00
_cell.angle_beta   90.00
_cell.angle_gamma   90.00
#
_symmetry.space_group_name_H-M   'P 1'
#
loop_
_entity.id
_entity.type
_entity.pdbx_description
1 polymer ?
#
loop_
_entity_poly.entity_id
_entity_poly.type
_entity_poly.pdbx_seq_one_letter_code
_entity_poly.pdbx_strand_id
1 'polypeptide(L)'
;MDDLQHVLVSLDEIEAILSKHDRPEPNPTVLSRIRFLAAQMSGRDSYISEKASRLAELAGVFYSEQRHARHQGGASGLLTEIAYDLPNRIRGQINHLRRIQKERQSPSDA
;
A
#
# COMPACT_ATOMS: atom_id res chain seq x y z
N MET A 1 -12.15 13.59 8.06
CA MET A 1 -12.10 12.45 7.14
C MET A 1 -11.86 11.21 8.00
N ASP A 2 -12.57 10.10 7.76
CA ASP A 2 -12.36 8.84 8.48
C ASP A 2 -10.93 8.32 8.27
N ASP A 3 -10.31 7.75 9.31
CA ASP A 3 -8.92 7.24 9.25
C ASP A 3 -8.77 6.22 8.12
N LEU A 4 -9.75 5.33 7.94
CA LEU A 4 -9.73 4.33 6.86
C LEU A 4 -9.93 4.96 5.49
N GLN A 5 -10.65 6.07 5.39
CA GLN A 5 -10.79 6.82 4.15
C GLN A 5 -9.47 7.49 3.75
N HIS A 6 -8.70 7.99 4.71
CA HIS A 6 -7.36 8.54 4.45
C HIS A 6 -6.42 7.46 3.89
N VAL A 7 -6.45 6.24 4.45
CA VAL A 7 -5.67 5.11 3.94
C VAL A 7 -6.02 4.80 2.48
N LEU A 8 -7.31 4.78 2.13
CA LEU A 8 -7.74 4.53 0.75
C LEU A 8 -7.22 5.60 -0.21
N VAL A 9 -7.32 6.88 0.15
CA VAL A 9 -6.84 7.99 -0.70
C VAL A 9 -5.34 7.88 -0.93
N SER A 10 -4.55 7.62 0.12
CA SER A 10 -3.10 7.43 -0.02
C SER A 10 -2.76 6.22 -0.89
N LEU A 11 -3.54 5.13 -0.77
CA LEU A 11 -3.33 3.92 -1.56
C LEU A 11 -3.65 4.14 -3.04
N ASP A 12 -4.77 4.79 -3.36
CA ASP A 12 -5.16 5.12 -4.73
C ASP A 12 -4.13 6.06 -5.38
N GLU A 13 -3.55 6.99 -4.61
CA GLU A 13 -2.47 7.85 -5.11
C GLU A 13 -1.18 7.06 -5.40
N ILE A 14 -0.81 6.10 -4.55
CA ILE A 14 0.35 5.22 -4.81
C ILE A 14 0.15 4.43 -6.10
N GLU A 15 -1.03 3.85 -6.34
CA GLU A 15 -1.32 3.11 -7.57
C GLU A 15 -1.29 4.01 -8.81
N ALA A 16 -1.80 5.24 -8.70
CA ALA A 16 -1.72 6.22 -9.77
C ALA A 16 -0.26 6.61 -10.09
N ILE A 17 0.63 6.63 -9.10
CA ILE A 17 2.07 6.85 -9.30
C ILE A 17 2.69 5.63 -9.98
N LEU A 18 2.43 4.42 -9.47
CA LEU A 18 3.01 3.18 -10.00
C LEU A 18 2.58 2.91 -11.45
N SER A 19 1.33 3.20 -11.80
CA SER A 19 0.84 3.08 -13.19
C SER A 19 1.48 4.06 -14.17
N LYS A 20 1.95 5.22 -13.70
CA LYS A 20 2.66 6.22 -14.52
C LYS A 20 4.17 5.97 -14.58
N HIS A 21 4.70 5.28 -13.58
CA HIS A 21 6.13 5.07 -13.38
C HIS A 21 6.43 3.58 -13.22
N ASP A 22 6.02 2.77 -14.19
CA ASP A 22 6.10 1.31 -14.20
C ASP A 22 7.48 0.76 -14.61
N ARG A 23 8.48 1.62 -14.80
CA ARG A 23 9.83 1.23 -15.17
C ARG A 23 10.72 1.03 -13.94
N PRO A 24 11.48 -0.09 -13.87
CA PRO A 24 12.35 -0.42 -12.75
C PRO A 24 13.68 0.36 -12.82
N GLU A 25 13.60 1.69 -12.82
CA GLU A 25 14.73 2.60 -12.96
C GLU A 25 14.81 3.54 -11.75
N PRO A 26 16.00 4.06 -11.41
CA PRO A 26 16.13 5.01 -10.30
C PRO A 26 15.22 6.23 -10.46
N ASN A 27 14.29 6.39 -9.52
CA ASN A 27 13.42 7.55 -9.47
C ASN A 27 13.22 8.02 -8.02
N PRO A 28 14.16 8.84 -7.50
CA PRO A 28 14.15 9.24 -6.09
C PRO A 28 12.92 10.10 -5.73
N THR A 29 12.39 10.87 -6.68
CA THR A 29 11.19 11.70 -6.47
C THR A 29 9.97 10.83 -6.26
N VAL A 30 9.76 9.84 -7.14
CA VAL A 30 8.65 8.87 -7.03
C VAL A 30 8.79 8.05 -5.75
N LEU A 31 9.97 7.52 -5.46
CA LEU A 31 10.21 6.73 -4.26
C LEU A 31 9.94 7.53 -2.98
N SER A 32 10.34 8.81 -2.95
CA SER A 32 10.08 9.69 -1.81
C SER A 32 8.59 9.94 -1.62
N ARG A 33 7.83 10.13 -2.71
CA ARG A 33 6.38 10.29 -2.65
C ARG A 33 5.68 9.02 -2.16
N ILE A 34 6.07 7.84 -2.66
CA ILE A 34 5.51 6.56 -2.21
C ILE A 34 5.79 6.34 -0.71
N ARG A 35 7.01 6.61 -0.25
CA ARG A 35 7.37 6.50 1.17
C ARG A 35 6.55 7.43 2.05
N PHE A 36 6.34 8.67 1.61
CA PHE A 36 5.49 9.63 2.31
C PHE A 36 4.05 9.13 2.42
N LEU A 37 3.45 8.68 1.32
CA LEU A 37 2.07 8.17 1.30
C LEU A 37 1.92 6.89 2.14
N ALA A 38 2.89 5.99 2.09
CA ALA A 38 2.90 4.79 2.92
C ALA A 38 2.99 5.13 4.41
N ALA A 39 3.83 6.10 4.80
CA ALA A 39 3.91 6.58 6.18
C ALA A 39 2.60 7.22 6.65
N GLN A 40 1.87 7.88 5.76
CA GLN A 40 0.53 8.43 6.03
C GLN A 40 -0.55 7.36 6.25
N MET A 41 -0.33 6.14 5.78
CA MET A 41 -1.24 5.01 5.99
C MET A 41 -0.96 4.27 7.31
N SER A 42 0.22 4.49 7.90
CA SER A 42 0.56 3.96 9.22
C SER A 42 -0.33 4.59 10.28
N GLY A 43 -0.90 3.77 11.16
CA GLY A 43 -1.89 4.24 12.12
C GLY A 43 -2.37 3.18 13.09
N ARG A 44 -3.68 3.21 13.40
CA ARG A 44 -4.30 2.40 14.45
C ARG A 44 -4.37 0.89 14.14
N ASP A 45 -4.34 0.51 12.86
CA ASP A 45 -4.33 -0.89 12.45
C ASP A 45 -2.90 -1.33 12.11
N SER A 46 -2.40 -2.30 12.88
CA SER A 46 -1.04 -2.81 12.73
C SER A 46 -0.83 -3.56 11.42
N TYR A 47 -1.85 -4.24 10.91
CA TYR A 47 -1.78 -4.98 9.66
C TYR A 47 -1.63 -4.03 8.46
N ILE A 48 -2.46 -2.99 8.39
CA ILE A 48 -2.35 -1.93 7.37
C ILE A 48 -0.96 -1.29 7.43
N SER A 49 -0.49 -0.96 8.65
CA SER A 49 0.82 -0.34 8.85
C SER A 49 1.97 -1.23 8.37
N GLU A 50 1.91 -2.54 8.65
CA GLU A 50 2.88 -3.52 8.18
C GLU A 50 2.89 -3.60 6.65
N LYS A 51 1.70 -3.70 6.01
CA LYS A 51 1.61 -3.79 4.55
C LYS A 51 2.02 -2.50 3.83
N ALA A 52 1.70 -1.34 4.39
CA ALA A 52 2.15 -0.05 3.86
C ALA A 52 3.69 0.08 3.95
N SER A 53 4.28 -0.33 5.08
CA SER A 53 5.74 -0.33 5.26
C SER A 53 6.42 -1.26 4.27
N ARG A 54 5.87 -2.47 4.07
CA ARG A 54 6.36 -3.42 3.08
C ARG A 54 6.28 -2.88 1.66
N LEU A 55 5.18 -2.19 1.31
CA LEU A 55 5.02 -1.55 0.01
C LEU A 55 6.16 -0.55 -0.24
N ALA A 56 6.44 0.32 0.72
CA ALA A 56 7.50 1.33 0.61
C ALA A 56 8.90 0.71 0.50
N GLU A 57 9.15 -0.40 1.20
CA GLU A 57 10.40 -1.16 1.12
C GLU A 57 10.60 -1.73 -0.30
N LEU A 58 9.59 -2.43 -0.83
CA LEU A 58 9.64 -3.06 -2.14
C LEU A 58 9.70 -2.04 -3.28
N ALA A 59 8.99 -0.91 -3.17
CA ALA A 59 9.15 0.21 -4.10
C ALA A 59 10.60 0.72 -4.09
N GLY A 60 11.26 0.72 -2.93
CA GLY A 60 12.68 1.04 -2.82
C GLY A 60 13.60 0.06 -3.54
N VAL A 61 13.22 -1.22 -3.64
CA VAL A 61 13.95 -2.21 -4.44
C VAL A 61 13.67 -2.01 -5.93
N PHE A 62 12.40 -1.78 -6.29
CA PHE A 62 11.98 -1.59 -7.67
C PHE A 62 12.67 -0.39 -8.35
N TYR A 63 12.68 0.76 -7.67
CA TYR A 63 13.34 1.99 -8.14
C TYR A 63 14.82 2.09 -7.74
N SER A 64 15.51 0.97 -7.54
CA SER A 64 16.96 0.98 -7.28
C SER A 64 17.74 0.45 -8.46
N GLU A 65 18.99 0.88 -8.57
CA GLU A 65 19.93 0.34 -9.56
C GLU A 65 20.16 -1.15 -9.29
N GLN A 66 19.72 -1.99 -10.23
CA GLN A 66 20.00 -3.42 -10.33
C GLN A 66 19.53 -4.32 -9.17
N ARG A 67 18.98 -3.81 -8.06
CA ARG A 67 18.55 -4.70 -6.95
C ARG A 67 17.30 -5.50 -7.29
N HIS A 68 16.44 -4.99 -8.18
CA HIS A 68 15.27 -5.73 -8.66
C HIS A 68 15.66 -7.05 -9.36
N ALA A 69 16.85 -7.14 -9.95
CA ALA A 69 17.34 -8.36 -10.60
C ALA A 69 17.61 -9.52 -9.62
N ARG A 70 17.79 -9.21 -8.33
CA ARG A 70 18.01 -10.21 -7.27
C ARG A 70 16.72 -10.61 -6.54
N HIS A 71 15.59 -9.97 -6.86
CA HIS A 71 14.30 -10.32 -6.28
C HIS A 71 13.70 -11.53 -6.99
N GLN A 72 13.03 -12.42 -6.25
CA GLN A 72 12.28 -13.51 -6.86
C GLN A 72 11.17 -12.94 -7.76
N GLY A 73 11.11 -13.36 -9.02
CA GLY A 73 10.20 -12.78 -10.02
C GLY A 73 10.68 -11.47 -10.66
N GLY A 74 11.85 -10.96 -10.28
CA GLY A 74 12.47 -9.78 -10.88
C GLY A 74 11.65 -8.50 -10.71
N ALA A 75 11.84 -7.56 -11.65
CA ALA A 75 11.10 -6.29 -11.68
C ALA A 75 9.59 -6.50 -11.84
N SER A 76 9.14 -7.43 -12.69
CA SER A 76 7.71 -7.67 -12.90
C SER A 76 7.03 -8.25 -11.66
N GLY A 77 7.71 -9.16 -10.94
CA GLY A 77 7.21 -9.69 -9.67
C GLY A 77 7.07 -8.59 -8.62
N LEU A 78 8.08 -7.73 -8.51
CA LEU A 78 8.03 -6.55 -7.63
C LEU A 78 6.88 -5.62 -7.98
N LEU A 79 6.72 -5.27 -9.25
CA LEU A 79 5.63 -4.41 -9.71
C LEU A 79 4.27 -5.03 -9.39
N THR A 80 4.12 -6.34 -9.60
CA THR A 80 2.89 -7.07 -9.28
C THR A 80 2.56 -6.98 -7.79
N GLU A 81 3.57 -7.18 -6.93
CA GLU A 81 3.39 -7.17 -5.49
C GLU A 81 3.02 -5.77 -4.96
N ILE A 82 3.69 -4.71 -5.45
CA ILE A 82 3.46 -3.33 -4.99
C ILE A 82 2.25 -2.66 -5.63
N ALA A 83 1.87 -3.03 -6.86
CA ALA A 83 0.75 -2.42 -7.58
C ALA A 83 -0.58 -3.17 -7.40
N TYR A 84 -0.56 -4.45 -7.00
CA TYR A 84 -1.79 -5.24 -6.87
C TYR A 84 -1.89 -5.99 -5.54
N ASP A 85 -0.92 -6.83 -5.18
CA ASP A 85 -1.08 -7.74 -4.04
C ASP A 85 -1.19 -7.03 -2.70
N LEU A 86 -0.24 -6.12 -2.41
CA LEU A 86 -0.24 -5.34 -1.18
C LEU A 86 -1.44 -4.37 -1.11
N PRO A 87 -1.78 -3.60 -2.17
CA PRO A 87 -2.99 -2.80 -2.19
C PRO A 87 -4.28 -3.60 -1.92
N ASN A 88 -4.43 -4.77 -2.54
CA ASN A 88 -5.61 -5.61 -2.35
C ASN A 88 -5.74 -6.13 -0.91
N ARG A 89 -4.62 -6.49 -0.27
CA ARG A 89 -4.61 -6.88 1.15
C ARG A 89 -5.04 -5.73 2.06
N ILE A 90 -4.56 -4.51 1.79
CA ILE A 90 -4.93 -3.32 2.56
C ILE A 90 -6.42 -3.01 2.40
N ARG A 91 -6.95 -3.04 1.17
CA ARG A 91 -8.40 -2.87 0.91
C ARG A 91 -9.23 -3.94 1.62
N GLY A 92 -8.78 -5.20 1.58
CA GLY A 92 -9.42 -6.31 2.28
C GLY A 92 -9.55 -6.05 3.78
N GLN A 93 -8.47 -5.59 4.42
CA GLN A 93 -8.48 -5.25 5.85
C GLN A 93 -9.39 -4.06 6.14
N ILE A 94 -9.38 -3.02 5.31
CA ILE A 94 -10.28 -1.86 5.48
C ILE A 94 -11.75 -2.28 5.43
N ASN A 95 -12.11 -3.14 4.47
CA ASN A 95 -13.48 -3.67 4.37
C ASN A 95 -13.86 -4.49 5.60
N HIS A 96 -12.95 -5.30 6.11
CA HIS A 96 -13.14 -6.07 7.34
C HIS A 96 -13.38 -5.14 8.56
N LEU A 97 -12.55 -4.12 8.74
CA LEU A 97 -12.67 -3.16 9.84
C LEU A 97 -13.98 -2.37 9.77
N ARG A 98 -14.37 -1.89 8.58
CA ARG A 98 -15.65 -1.19 8.36
C ARG A 98 -16.84 -2.06 8.72
N ARG A 99 -16.80 -3.36 8.37
CA ARG A 99 -17.85 -4.32 8.74
C ARG A 99 -17.96 -4.47 10.26
N ILE A 100 -16.84 -4.64 10.96
CA ILE A 100 -16.82 -4.74 12.43
C ILE A 100 -17.38 -3.47 13.08
N GLN A 101 -17.02 -2.28 12.56
CA GLN A 101 -17.53 -1.01 13.08
C GLN A 101 -19.05 -0.91 12.93
N LYS A 102 -19.59 -1.32 11.77
CA LYS A 102 -21.04 -1.33 11.51
C LYS A 102 -21.79 -2.31 12.42
N GLU A 103 -21.26 -3.52 12.61
CA GLU A 103 -21.82 -4.53 13.52
C GLU A 103 -21.85 -4.03 14.97
N ARG A 104 -20.84 -3.28 15.42
CA ARG A 104 -20.80 -2.68 16.77
C ARG A 104 -21.76 -1.50 16.97
N GLN A 105 -22.14 -0.82 15.89
CA GLN A 105 -23.06 0.33 15.92
C GLN A 105 -24.53 -0.06 15.78
N SER A 106 -24.82 -1.33 15.48
CA SER A 106 -26.17 -1.88 15.48
C SER A 106 -26.37 -2.57 16.83
N PRO A 107 -27.02 -1.94 17.83
CA PRO A 107 -27.37 -2.66 19.04
C PRO A 107 -28.27 -3.82 18.63
N SER A 108 -27.97 -5.01 19.16
CA SER A 108 -28.91 -6.12 19.14
C SER A 108 -30.20 -5.63 19.78
N ASP A 109 -31.25 -5.42 18.97
CA ASP A 109 -32.63 -5.44 19.45
C ASP A 109 -32.89 -6.88 19.93
N ALA A 110 -32.62 -7.14 21.21
CA ALA A 110 -33.01 -8.35 21.91
C ALA A 110 -33.27 -8.04 23.39
#